data_AF-A0AAE4AW18-F1
#
_entry.id   AF-A0AAE4AW18-F1
#
_cell.length_a   1.000
_cell.length_b   1.000
_cell.length_c   1.000
_cell.angle_alpha   90.00
_cell.angle_beta   90.00
_cell.angle_gamma   90.00
#
_symmetry.space_group_name_H-M   'P 1'
#
loop_
_entity.id
_entity.type
_entity.pdbx_description
1 polymer ?
#
loop_
_entity_poly.entity_id
_entity_poly.type
_entity_poly.pdbx_seq_one_letter_code
_entity_poly.pdbx_strand_id
1 'polypeptide(L)'
;MIGNIAFNGGYRIDGLGEAPENAIGLFGFMAGAAVTEELLFRGVLFRHAERWIGTWLAFALSAALFGAGHPLNPNADWWGAICVAVADGGMPTSAYIATRGLWLPIGLHFGWNYAASAVFSTEVSGNGTPAGATVTAIRSPPIQVNHRR
;
A
#
# COMPACT_ATOMS: atom_id res chain seq x y z
N MET A 1 8.00 4.55 -8.69
CA MET A 1 7.90 3.40 -9.63
C MET A 1 6.96 3.68 -10.80
N ILE A 2 5.70 4.06 -10.56
CA ILE A 2 4.71 4.30 -11.63
C ILE A 2 5.08 5.46 -12.55
N GLY A 3 5.63 6.57 -12.02
CA GLY A 3 6.11 7.68 -12.86
C GLY A 3 7.23 7.30 -13.84
N ASN A 4 8.12 6.39 -13.45
CA ASN A 4 9.17 5.89 -14.34
C ASN A 4 8.58 5.00 -15.46
N ILE A 5 7.57 4.19 -15.11
CA ILE A 5 6.86 3.34 -16.07
C ILE A 5 6.04 4.18 -17.06
N ALA A 6 5.37 5.24 -16.57
CA ALA A 6 4.65 6.20 -17.41
C ALA A 6 5.61 6.94 -18.36
N PHE A 7 6.75 7.40 -17.85
CA PHE A 7 7.77 8.05 -18.67
C PHE A 7 8.30 7.15 -19.80
N ASN A 8 8.44 5.85 -19.53
CA ASN A 8 8.84 4.84 -20.53
C ASN A 8 7.67 4.36 -21.42
N GLY A 9 6.50 5.00 -21.35
CA GLY A 9 5.32 4.65 -22.15
C GLY A 9 4.60 3.38 -21.72
N GLY A 10 5.01 2.75 -20.62
CA GLY A 10 4.43 1.51 -20.10
C GLY A 10 3.18 1.71 -19.23
N TYR A 11 2.73 2.95 -19.04
CA TYR A 11 1.52 3.28 -18.28
C TYR A 11 0.75 4.39 -18.98
N ARG A 12 -0.52 4.15 -19.31
CA ARG A 12 -1.44 5.12 -19.90
C ARG A 12 -2.73 5.18 -19.09
N ILE A 13 -3.22 6.39 -18.89
CA ILE A 13 -4.55 6.65 -18.34
C ILE A 13 -5.53 6.66 -19.50
N ASP A 14 -6.56 5.81 -19.44
CA ASP A 14 -7.55 5.67 -20.52
C ASP A 14 -8.86 6.40 -20.20
N GLY A 15 -9.10 6.79 -18.95
CA GLY A 15 -10.25 7.62 -18.59
C GLY A 15 -10.63 7.57 -17.11
N LEU A 16 -11.81 8.14 -16.82
CA LEU A 16 -12.46 8.00 -15.52
C LEU A 16 -13.13 6.62 -15.41
N GLY A 17 -13.21 6.10 -14.19
CA GLY A 17 -13.85 4.82 -13.90
C GLY A 17 -15.35 4.83 -14.25
N GLU A 18 -15.85 3.72 -14.78
CA GLU A 18 -17.23 3.64 -15.30
C GLU A 18 -18.30 3.41 -14.20
N ALA A 19 -17.90 3.26 -12.94
CA ALA A 19 -18.80 2.93 -11.81
C ALA A 19 -18.45 3.74 -10.53
N PRO A 20 -18.87 5.01 -10.43
CA PRO A 20 -18.56 5.89 -9.30
C PRO A 20 -19.13 5.39 -7.96
N GLU A 21 -20.21 4.61 -7.96
CA GLU A 21 -20.73 3.93 -6.77
C GLU A 21 -19.70 2.98 -6.13
N ASN A 22 -18.82 2.38 -6.93
CA ASN A 22 -17.74 1.54 -6.43
C ASN A 22 -16.66 2.36 -5.71
N ALA A 23 -16.56 3.67 -5.98
CA ALA A 23 -15.60 4.54 -5.31
C ALA A 23 -15.98 4.79 -3.84
N ILE A 24 -17.28 4.85 -3.51
CA ILE A 24 -17.76 5.01 -2.12
C ILE A 24 -17.48 3.73 -1.33
N GLY A 25 -17.80 2.56 -1.90
CA GLY A 25 -17.49 1.27 -1.30
C GLY A 25 -15.99 1.09 -1.07
N LEU A 26 -15.17 1.44 -2.07
CA LEU A 26 -13.72 1.42 -1.99
C LEU A 26 -13.18 2.35 -0.89
N PHE A 27 -13.69 3.58 -0.82
CA PHE A 27 -13.32 4.52 0.24
C PHE A 27 -13.60 3.95 1.63
N GLY A 28 -14.82 3.44 1.85
CA GLY A 28 -15.22 2.86 3.14
C GLY A 28 -14.38 1.63 3.51
N PHE A 29 -14.12 0.74 2.54
CA PHE A 29 -13.26 -0.42 2.74
C PHE A 29 -11.82 -0.02 3.11
N MET A 30 -11.22 0.91 2.37
CA MET A 30 -9.85 1.39 2.63
C MET A 30 -9.73 2.10 3.97
N ALA A 31 -10.75 2.89 4.35
CA ALA A 31 -10.79 3.53 5.65
C ALA A 31 -10.88 2.49 6.78
N GLY A 32 -11.76 1.49 6.64
CA GLY A 32 -11.92 0.40 7.60
C GLY A 32 -10.64 -0.45 7.74
N ALA A 33 -9.99 -0.78 6.63
CA ALA A 33 -8.72 -1.49 6.61
C ALA A 33 -7.62 -0.70 7.32
N ALA A 34 -7.40 0.57 6.93
CA ALA A 34 -6.38 1.43 7.54
C ALA A 34 -6.60 1.61 9.05
N VAL A 35 -7.84 1.86 9.49
CA VAL A 35 -8.15 1.97 10.93
C VAL A 35 -7.82 0.67 11.67
N THR A 36 -8.25 -0.47 11.12
CA THR A 36 -8.05 -1.79 11.75
C THR A 36 -6.56 -2.13 11.84
N GLU A 37 -5.82 -1.97 10.74
CA GLU A 37 -4.40 -2.29 10.67
C GLU A 37 -3.59 -1.37 11.60
N GLU A 38 -3.84 -0.06 11.60
CA GLU A 38 -3.13 0.86 12.49
C GLU A 38 -3.44 0.63 13.97
N LEU A 39 -4.68 0.28 14.33
CA LEU A 39 -5.03 -0.07 15.71
C LEU A 39 -4.26 -1.31 16.17
N LEU A 40 -4.19 -2.35 15.35
CA LEU A 40 -3.48 -3.59 15.68
C LEU A 40 -1.97 -3.37 15.74
N PHE A 41 -1.38 -2.77 14.70
CA PHE A 41 0.07 -2.66 14.58
C PHE A 41 0.65 -1.54 15.45
N ARG A 42 0.00 -0.37 15.54
CA ARG A 42 0.56 0.80 16.27
C ARG A 42 -0.07 0.94 17.65
N GLY A 43 -1.39 0.76 17.73
CA GLY A 43 -2.12 0.85 18.99
C GLY A 43 -1.79 -0.27 19.97
N VAL A 44 -1.63 -1.51 19.48
CA VAL A 44 -1.39 -2.70 20.31
C VAL A 44 0.06 -3.19 20.19
N LEU A 45 0.46 -3.70 19.02
CA LEU A 45 1.74 -4.40 18.84
C LEU A 45 2.94 -3.49 19.16
N PHE A 46 3.07 -2.36 18.47
CA PHE A 46 4.20 -1.44 18.64
C PHE A 46 4.24 -0.88 20.06
N ARG A 47 3.11 -0.39 20.57
CA ARG A 47 3.03 0.19 21.93
C ARG A 47 3.39 -0.82 23.01
N HIS A 48 3.02 -2.09 22.84
CA HIS A 48 3.42 -3.14 23.77
C HIS A 48 4.91 -3.44 23.63
N ALA A 49 5.38 -3.73 22.41
CA ALA A 49 6.77 -4.04 22.14
C ALA A 49 7.73 -2.93 22.60
N GLU A 50 7.41 -1.66 22.35
CA GLU A 50 8.25 -0.52 22.73
C GLU A 50 8.56 -0.51 24.24
N ARG A 51 7.63 -0.97 25.09
CA ARG A 51 7.85 -1.05 26.54
C ARG A 51 8.89 -2.08 26.96
N TRP A 52 9.07 -3.13 26.18
CA TRP A 52 9.96 -4.25 26.50
C TRP A 52 11.33 -4.12 25.83
N ILE A 53 11.34 -3.68 24.58
CA ILE A 53 12.51 -3.75 23.71
C ILE A 53 12.96 -2.39 23.16
N GLY A 54 12.29 -1.30 23.56
CA GLY A 54 12.60 0.05 23.12
C GLY A 54 12.11 0.38 21.70
N THR A 55 12.15 1.66 21.36
CA THR A 55 11.54 2.23 20.14
C THR A 55 12.11 1.64 18.85
N TRP A 56 13.44 1.52 18.74
CA TRP A 56 14.09 1.08 17.50
C TRP A 56 13.83 -0.39 17.16
N LEU A 57 13.88 -1.29 18.16
CA LEU A 57 13.60 -2.70 17.90
C LEU A 57 12.10 -2.94 17.70
N ALA A 58 11.24 -2.23 18.44
CA ALA A 58 9.80 -2.26 18.21
C ALA A 58 9.42 -1.74 16.82
N PHE A 59 10.12 -0.73 16.30
CA PHE A 59 9.94 -0.21 14.96
C PHE A 59 10.24 -1.28 13.91
N ALA A 60 11.43 -1.88 13.99
CA ALA A 60 11.86 -2.93 13.05
C ALA A 60 10.91 -4.13 13.10
N LEU A 61 10.51 -4.56 14.31
CA LEU A 61 9.56 -5.65 14.52
C LEU A 61 8.20 -5.35 13.89
N SER A 62 7.64 -4.16 14.16
CA SER A 62 6.34 -3.75 13.63
C SER A 62 6.36 -3.69 12.10
N ALA A 63 7.38 -3.09 11.51
CA ALA A 63 7.54 -3.01 10.05
C ALA A 63 7.69 -4.39 9.40
N ALA A 64 8.53 -5.26 9.97
CA ALA A 64 8.77 -6.60 9.46
C ALA A 64 7.52 -7.48 9.54
N LEU A 65 6.81 -7.48 10.67
CA LEU A 65 5.57 -8.25 10.84
C LEU A 65 4.46 -7.73 9.92
N PHE A 66 4.40 -6.42 9.68
CA PHE A 66 3.44 -5.85 8.75
C PHE A 66 3.67 -6.38 7.33
N GLY A 67 4.91 -6.28 6.82
CA GLY A 67 5.24 -6.81 5.49
C GLY A 67 5.13 -8.32 5.37
N ALA A 68 5.42 -9.08 6.44
CA ALA A 68 5.28 -10.53 6.46
C ALA A 68 3.82 -11.00 6.52
N GLY A 69 2.92 -10.21 7.12
CA GLY A 69 1.49 -10.50 7.20
C GLY A 69 0.72 -10.22 5.91
N HIS A 70 1.38 -9.60 4.92
CA HIS A 70 0.76 -9.28 3.64
C HIS A 70 0.81 -10.48 2.68
N PRO A 71 -0.29 -10.79 1.96
CA PRO A 71 -0.35 -11.94 1.08
C PRO A 71 0.75 -11.88 0.01
N LEU A 72 1.58 -12.93 0.00
CA LEU A 72 2.48 -13.20 -1.10
C LEU A 72 1.63 -13.72 -2.27
N ASN A 73 1.32 -12.86 -3.24
CA ASN A 73 0.79 -13.27 -4.54
C ASN A 73 1.65 -14.42 -5.14
N PRO A 74 1.13 -15.24 -6.07
CA PRO A 74 1.90 -16.34 -6.69
C PRO A 74 3.21 -15.90 -7.38
N ASN A 75 3.33 -14.60 -7.69
CA ASN A 75 4.52 -13.94 -8.23
C ASN A 75 5.21 -13.03 -7.21
N ALA A 76 4.95 -13.20 -5.91
CA ALA A 76 5.47 -12.34 -4.88
C ALA A 76 6.96 -12.58 -4.71
N ASP A 77 7.71 -11.60 -5.18
CA ASP A 77 9.12 -11.45 -4.90
C ASP A 77 9.29 -10.91 -3.47
N TRP A 78 10.35 -11.34 -2.78
CA TRP A 78 10.77 -10.82 -1.48
C TRP A 78 10.88 -9.29 -1.51
N TRP A 79 11.20 -8.74 -2.68
CA TRP A 79 11.19 -7.30 -2.93
C TRP A 79 9.85 -6.63 -2.65
N GLY A 80 8.72 -7.27 -3.00
CA GLY A 80 7.38 -6.74 -2.74
C GLY A 80 7.08 -6.66 -1.24
N ALA A 81 7.42 -7.71 -0.49
CA ALA A 81 7.25 -7.73 0.96
C ALA A 81 8.11 -6.67 1.66
N ILE A 82 9.34 -6.45 1.19
CA ILE A 82 10.21 -5.36 1.70
C ILE A 82 9.59 -3.99 1.39
N CYS A 83 9.10 -3.78 0.17
CA CYS A 83 8.45 -2.53 -0.21
C CYS A 83 7.25 -2.22 0.71
N VAL A 84 6.40 -3.22 0.98
CA VAL A 84 5.26 -3.10 1.90
C VAL A 84 5.71 -2.85 3.34
N ALA A 85 6.70 -3.62 3.83
CA ALA A 85 7.25 -3.44 5.17
C ALA A 85 7.75 -2.00 5.39
N VAL A 86 8.34 -1.37 4.37
CA VAL A 86 8.84 0.00 4.46
C VAL A 86 7.71 1.03 4.29
N ALA A 87 6.92 0.91 3.22
CA ALA A 87 5.90 1.90 2.86
C ALA A 87 4.72 1.89 3.83
N ASP A 88 4.18 0.71 4.15
CA ASP A 88 2.95 0.55 4.94
C ASP A 88 3.25 0.10 6.38
N GLY A 89 4.42 -0.52 6.60
CA GLY A 89 4.93 -0.85 7.94
C GLY A 89 5.78 0.25 8.58
N GLY A 90 6.75 0.79 7.87
CA GLY A 90 7.71 1.75 8.42
C GLY A 90 7.18 3.18 8.48
N MET A 91 6.56 3.65 7.40
CA MET A 91 6.09 5.04 7.31
C MET A 91 5.02 5.38 8.38
N PRO A 92 3.95 4.58 8.58
CA PRO A 92 2.95 4.90 9.59
C PRO A 92 3.49 4.69 11.02
N THR A 93 4.41 3.76 11.23
CA THR A 93 5.09 3.60 12.53
C THR A 93 5.94 4.83 12.85
N SER A 94 6.64 5.40 11.87
CA SER A 94 7.39 6.65 12.03
C SER A 94 6.45 7.81 12.41
N ALA A 95 5.31 7.91 11.73
CA ALA A 95 4.28 8.90 12.04
C ALA A 95 3.72 8.73 13.46
N TYR A 96 3.55 7.48 13.91
CA TYR A 96 3.11 7.17 15.27
C TYR A 96 4.16 7.57 16.30
N ILE A 97 5.44 7.26 16.07
CA ILE A 97 6.54 7.65 16.98
C ILE A 97 6.60 9.17 17.13
N ALA A 98 6.42 9.90 16.03
CA ALA A 98 6.50 11.37 16.01
C ALA A 98 5.32 12.05 16.72
N THR A 99 4.11 11.51 16.59
CA THR A 99 2.88 12.18 17.09
C THR A 99 2.27 11.53 18.32
N ARG A 100 2.57 10.25 18.56
CA ARG A 100 1.95 9.38 19.56
C ARG A 100 0.41 9.29 19.46
N GLY A 101 -0.15 9.75 18.34
CA GLY A 101 -1.56 9.66 18.00
C GLY A 101 -1.77 8.72 16.81
N LEU A 102 -2.96 8.11 16.72
CA LEU A 102 -3.29 7.19 15.62
C LEU A 102 -3.87 7.89 14.39
N TRP A 103 -4.40 9.11 14.53
CA TRP A 103 -5.02 9.84 13.42
C TRP A 103 -4.08 10.08 12.23
N LEU A 104 -2.82 10.46 12.50
CA LEU A 104 -1.85 10.68 11.43
C LEU A 104 -1.46 9.36 10.73
N PRO A 105 -1.04 8.29 11.44
CA PRO A 105 -0.82 6.98 10.83
C PRO A 105 -2.01 6.47 10.02
N ILE A 106 -3.23 6.58 10.56
CA ILE A 106 -4.46 6.14 9.88
C ILE A 106 -4.66 6.93 8.59
N GLY A 107 -4.60 8.26 8.66
CA GLY A 107 -4.80 9.11 7.49
C GLY A 107 -3.74 8.89 6.41
N LEU A 108 -2.50 8.66 6.83
CA LEU A 108 -1.37 8.42 5.92
C LEU A 108 -1.49 7.06 5.22
N HIS A 109 -1.80 6.00 5.97
CA HIS A 109 -2.00 4.67 5.44
C HIS A 109 -3.24 4.61 4.51
N PHE A 110 -4.36 5.18 4.97
CA PHE A 110 -5.56 5.34 4.14
C PHE A 110 -5.25 6.09 2.84
N GLY A 111 -4.57 7.25 2.94
CA GLY A 111 -4.25 8.09 1.79
C GLY A 111 -3.35 7.38 0.79
N TRP A 112 -2.39 6.60 1.26
CA TRP A 112 -1.52 5.79 0.41
C TRP A 112 -2.32 4.71 -0.35
N ASN A 113 -3.13 3.93 0.37
CA ASN A 113 -3.94 2.86 -0.22
C ASN A 113 -4.97 3.41 -1.21
N TYR A 114 -5.63 4.51 -0.85
CA TYR A 114 -6.59 5.17 -1.71
C TYR A 114 -5.92 5.76 -2.95
N ALA A 115 -4.74 6.41 -2.83
CA ALA A 115 -4.01 6.89 -3.99
C ALA A 115 -3.55 5.75 -4.91
N ALA A 116 -3.05 4.65 -4.36
CA ALA A 116 -2.65 3.46 -5.11
C ALA A 116 -3.84 2.91 -5.93
N SER A 117 -5.01 2.74 -5.30
CA SER A 117 -6.17 2.16 -5.97
C SER A 117 -6.91 3.15 -6.88
N ALA A 118 -7.24 4.34 -6.37
CA ALA A 118 -8.11 5.29 -7.06
C ALA A 118 -7.38 6.10 -8.13
N VAL A 119 -6.12 6.49 -7.89
CA VAL A 119 -5.35 7.33 -8.83
C VAL A 119 -4.54 6.47 -9.78
N PHE A 120 -3.90 5.42 -9.26
CA PHE A 120 -2.96 4.62 -10.04
C PHE A 120 -3.55 3.33 -10.59
N SER A 121 -4.80 2.99 -10.25
CA SER A 121 -5.49 1.76 -10.67
C SER A 121 -4.70 0.50 -10.32
N THR A 122 -3.91 0.52 -9.24
CA THR A 122 -3.14 -0.64 -8.79
C THR A 122 -3.89 -1.41 -7.72
N GLU A 123 -3.73 -2.73 -7.70
CA GLU A 123 -4.17 -3.55 -6.58
C GLU A 123 -3.42 -3.15 -5.31
N VAL A 124 -4.17 -3.02 -4.21
CA VAL A 124 -3.61 -2.77 -2.88
C VAL A 124 -3.44 -4.10 -2.19
N SER A 125 -2.22 -4.40 -1.73
CA SER A 125 -1.94 -5.57 -0.88
C SER A 125 -2.32 -6.95 -1.51
N GLY A 126 -2.50 -7.02 -2.83
CA GLY A 126 -2.86 -8.26 -3.53
C GLY A 126 -4.26 -8.81 -3.23
N ASN A 127 -5.14 -8.01 -2.64
CA ASN A 127 -6.47 -8.45 -2.17
C ASN A 127 -7.55 -8.44 -3.28
N GLY A 128 -7.17 -8.41 -4.56
CA GLY A 128 -8.14 -8.37 -5.67
C GLY A 128 -9.03 -7.12 -5.66
N THR A 129 -8.53 -6.00 -5.13
CA THR A 129 -9.26 -4.72 -5.12
C THR A 129 -9.64 -4.33 -6.54
N PRO A 130 -10.90 -3.97 -6.84
CA PRO A 130 -11.31 -3.56 -8.17
C PRO A 130 -10.48 -2.35 -8.64
N ALA A 131 -9.52 -2.60 -9.52
CA ALA A 131 -8.78 -1.56 -10.22
C ALA A 131 -9.76 -0.77 -11.11
N GLY A 132 -9.56 0.54 -11.26
CA GLY A 132 -10.42 1.32 -12.15
C GLY A 132 -11.63 1.98 -11.50
N ALA A 133 -11.81 1.90 -10.18
CA ALA A 133 -12.99 2.47 -9.51
C ALA A 133 -13.12 4.01 -9.65
N THR A 134 -12.02 4.71 -9.90
CA THR A 134 -12.00 6.18 -10.05
C THR A 134 -11.24 6.62 -11.29
N VAL A 135 -10.04 6.08 -11.50
CA VAL A 135 -9.26 6.24 -12.74
C VAL A 135 -9.00 4.85 -13.30
N THR A 136 -9.15 4.69 -14.61
CA THR A 136 -8.76 3.47 -15.33
C THR A 136 -7.44 3.71 -16.04
N ALA A 137 -6.46 2.85 -15.78
CA ALA A 137 -5.16 2.90 -16.42
C ALA A 137 -4.68 1.50 -16.82
N ILE A 138 -4.05 1.41 -17.99
CA ILE A 138 -3.49 0.17 -18.52
C ILE A 138 -1.97 0.23 -18.44
N ARG A 139 -1.37 -0.86 -17.96
CA ARG A 139 0.05 -1.13 -18.16
C ARG A 139 0.25 -1.83 -19.48
N SER A 140 1.01 -1.21 -20.39
CA SER A 140 1.41 -1.88 -21.63
C SER A 140 2.38 -3.03 -21.31
N PRO A 141 2.30 -4.19 -22.00
CA PRO A 141 3.28 -5.25 -21.84
C PRO A 141 4.68 -4.71 -22.14
N PRO A 142 5.74 -5.26 -21.52
CA PRO A 142 7.10 -4.85 -21.83
C PRO A 142 7.34 -5.03 -23.34
N ILE A 143 7.94 -4.02 -23.98
CA ILE A 143 8.31 -4.07 -25.39
C ILE A 143 9.17 -5.32 -25.56
N GLN A 144 8.61 -6.35 -26.21
CA GLN A 144 9.37 -7.51 -26.64
C GLN A 144 10.32 -7.00 -27.72
N VAL A 145 11.55 -6.66 -27.34
CA VAL A 145 12.62 -6.42 -28.30
C VAL A 145 12.87 -7.77 -28.97
N ASN A 146 12.22 -7.96 -30.12
CA ASN A 146 12.30 -9.16 -30.91
C ASN A 146 13.73 -9.27 -31.45
N HIS A 147 14.61 -9.93 -30.70
CA HIS A 147 15.94 -10.32 -31.16
C HIS A 147 15.79 -11.47 -32.17
N ARG A 148 15.25 -11.16 -33.36
CA ARG A 148 15.45 -12.00 -34.55
C ARG A 148 16.69 -11.46 -35.26
N ARG A 149 17.78 -12.22 -35.18
CA ARG A 149 18.77 -12.32 -36.25
C ARG A 149 18.53 -13.64 -36.96
#